data_AF-A0A349YNR1-F1
#
_entry.id   AF-A0A349YNR1-F1
#
_cell.length_a   1.000
_cell.length_b   1.000
_cell.length_c   1.000
_cell.angle_alpha   90.00
_cell.angle_beta   90.00
_cell.angle_gamma   90.00
#
_symmetry.space_group_name_H-M   'P 1'
#
loop_
_entity.id
_entity.type
_entity.pdbx_description
1 polymer ?
#
loop_
_entity_poly.entity_id
_entity_poly.type
_entity_poly.pdbx_seq_one_letter_code
_entity_poly.pdbx_strand_id
1 'polypeptide(L)'
;MKILVDYGYYADILECPTEIGEQINQLQYKFDKWLVEHKNEHNLWFHDEIEGDILSFGAQDFADWINKYYIKDLKNKVTIIATQIRPSKEERRLPIIYI
;
A
#
# COMPACT_ATOMS: atom_id res chain seq x y z
N MET A 1 12.84 -6.88 3.05
CA MET A 1 11.72 -7.81 3.30
C MET A 1 10.68 -7.63 2.21
N LYS A 2 10.01 -8.69 1.77
CA LYS A 2 8.99 -8.63 0.71
C LYS A 2 7.58 -8.72 1.30
N ILE A 3 6.65 -7.94 0.75
CA ILE A 3 5.25 -7.88 1.13
C ILE A 3 4.41 -8.09 -0.12
N LEU A 4 3.33 -8.86 0.01
CA LEU A 4 2.34 -9.06 -1.04
C LEU A 4 1.19 -8.05 -0.87
N VAL A 5 0.87 -7.30 -1.91
CA VAL A 5 -0.33 -6.44 -1.97
C VAL A 5 -1.36 -7.14 -2.83
N ASP A 6 -2.42 -7.66 -2.24
CA ASP A 6 -3.40 -8.50 -2.91
C ASP A 6 -4.69 -7.72 -3.25
N TYR A 7 -5.01 -7.66 -4.54
CA TYR A 7 -6.23 -7.04 -5.09
C TYR A 7 -7.32 -8.08 -5.42
N GLY A 8 -7.19 -9.31 -4.92
CA GLY A 8 -8.10 -10.43 -5.15
C GLY A 8 -7.86 -11.19 -6.46
N TYR A 9 -7.56 -10.48 -7.57
CA TYR A 9 -7.31 -11.10 -8.88
C TYR A 9 -5.83 -11.15 -9.28
N TYR A 10 -5.10 -10.11 -8.94
CA TYR A 10 -3.67 -9.94 -9.15
C TYR A 10 -3.07 -9.34 -7.89
N ALA A 11 -1.75 -9.27 -7.85
CA ALA A 11 -1.03 -8.69 -6.73
C ALA A 11 0.18 -7.89 -7.21
N ASP A 12 0.64 -7.01 -6.33
CA ASP A 12 1.95 -6.39 -6.44
C ASP A 12 2.86 -6.93 -5.33
N ILE A 13 4.18 -6.77 -5.50
CA ILE A 13 5.15 -7.07 -4.46
C ILE A 13 5.92 -5.80 -4.12
N LEU A 14 5.91 -5.46 -2.84
CA LEU A 14 6.75 -4.41 -2.26
C LEU A 14 8.01 -5.03 -1.66
N GLU A 15 9.12 -4.32 -1.78
CA GLU A 15 10.30 -4.50 -0.95
C GLU A 15 10.42 -3.34 0.03
N CYS A 16 10.63 -3.66 1.31
CA CYS A 16 10.74 -2.67 2.39
C CYS A 16 11.81 -3.06 3.42
N PRO A 17 12.24 -2.12 4.28
CA PRO A 17 12.99 -2.44 5.50
C PRO A 17 12.25 -3.47 6.36
N THR A 18 12.99 -4.31 7.08
CA THR A 18 12.41 -5.39 7.89
C THR A 18 11.49 -4.85 8.97
N GLU A 19 11.87 -3.75 9.62
CA GLU A 19 11.11 -3.11 10.71
C GLU A 19 9.74 -2.59 10.24
N ILE A 20 9.64 -2.24 8.94
CA ILE A 20 8.39 -1.86 8.28
C ILE A 20 7.57 -3.10 7.96
N GLY A 21 8.19 -4.15 7.44
CA GLY A 21 7.51 -5.40 7.11
C GLY A 21 6.93 -6.11 8.33
N GLU A 22 7.60 -6.05 9.48
CA GLU A 22 7.11 -6.60 10.76
C GLU A 22 5.86 -5.87 11.28
N GLN A 23 5.64 -4.62 10.86
CA GLN A 23 4.52 -3.77 11.27
C GLN A 23 3.48 -3.57 10.17
N ILE A 24 3.57 -4.32 9.06
CA ILE A 24 2.84 -3.99 7.82
C ILE A 24 1.32 -3.90 8.00
N ASN A 25 0.72 -4.82 8.78
CA ASN A 25 -0.72 -4.81 9.04
C ASN A 25 -1.16 -3.60 9.88
N GLN A 26 -0.32 -3.16 10.82
CA GLN A 26 -0.59 -1.95 11.60
C GLN A 26 -0.45 -0.70 10.74
N LEU A 27 0.49 -0.70 9.79
CA LEU A 27 0.67 0.39 8.84
C LEU A 27 -0.47 0.45 7.83
N GLN A 28 -0.97 -0.69 7.33
CA GLN A 28 -2.17 -0.75 6.50
C GLN A 28 -3.36 -0.11 7.22
N TYR A 29 -3.64 -0.51 8.46
CA TYR A 29 -4.74 0.08 9.22
C TYR A 29 -4.61 1.61 9.41
N LYS A 30 -3.38 2.10 9.63
CA LYS A 30 -3.13 3.54 9.74
C LYS A 30 -3.25 4.25 8.39
N PHE A 31 -2.87 3.58 7.29
CA PHE A 31 -3.06 4.08 5.94
C PHE A 31 -4.54 4.19 5.60
N ASP A 32 -5.35 3.15 5.87
CA ASP A 32 -6.79 3.15 5.63
C ASP A 32 -7.47 4.32 6.36
N LYS A 33 -7.10 4.56 7.61
CA LYS A 33 -7.58 5.73 8.38
C LYS A 33 -7.15 7.06 7.79
N TRP A 34 -5.91 7.14 7.33
CA TRP A 34 -5.39 8.36 6.70
C TRP A 34 -6.10 8.63 5.36
N LEU A 35 -6.40 7.58 4.60
CA LEU A 35 -7.01 7.64 3.28
C LEU A 35 -8.47 8.11 3.31
N VAL A 36 -9.25 7.74 4.33
CA VAL A 36 -10.67 8.15 4.42
C VAL A 36 -10.88 9.56 4.97
N GLU A 37 -9.85 10.15 5.58
CA GLU A 37 -9.95 11.48 6.19
C GLU A 37 -9.79 12.56 5.13
N HIS A 38 -10.91 13.19 4.75
CA HIS A 38 -10.97 14.17 3.66
C HIS A 38 -10.08 15.40 3.90
N LYS A 39 -9.71 15.69 5.15
CA LYS A 39 -8.80 16.78 5.51
C LYS A 39 -7.33 16.51 5.14
N ASN A 40 -6.97 15.28 4.79
CA ASN A 40 -5.59 14.93 4.47
C ASN A 40 -5.16 15.38 3.06
N GLU A 41 -6.03 16.07 2.33
CA GLU A 41 -5.76 16.74 1.03
C GLU A 41 -4.88 15.91 0.10
N HIS A 42 -5.17 14.62 -0.01
CA HIS A 42 -4.56 13.74 -0.99
C HIS A 42 -5.40 13.69 -2.26
N ASN A 43 -4.73 13.56 -3.42
CA ASN A 43 -5.38 13.53 -4.73
C ASN A 43 -5.97 12.13 -5.08
N LEU A 44 -6.38 11.37 -4.07
CA LEU A 44 -6.92 10.00 -4.22
C LEU A 44 -8.45 9.95 -4.15
N TRP A 45 -9.08 11.06 -3.74
CA TRP A 45 -10.53 11.24 -3.85
C TRP A 45 -10.88 11.68 -5.27
N PHE A 46 -11.76 10.92 -5.90
CA PHE A 46 -12.32 11.22 -7.21
C PHE A 46 -13.82 11.35 -7.08
N HIS A 47 -14.38 12.33 -7.76
CA HIS A 47 -15.83 12.48 -7.84
C HIS A 47 -16.35 11.72 -9.06
N ASP A 48 -17.19 10.72 -8.84
CA ASP A 48 -17.97 10.04 -9.86
C ASP A 48 -19.41 10.58 -9.85
N GLU A 49 -19.97 10.88 -11.03
CA GLU A 49 -21.30 11.48 -11.14
C GLU A 49 -22.44 10.57 -10.65
N ILE A 50 -22.20 9.25 -10.57
CA ILE A 50 -23.20 8.24 -10.20
C ILE A 50 -22.99 7.80 -8.75
N GLU A 51 -21.75 7.49 -8.38
CA GLU A 51 -21.39 6.87 -7.09
C GLU A 51 -20.97 7.92 -6.04
N GLY A 52 -20.74 9.17 -6.44
CA GLY A 52 -20.24 10.24 -5.57
C GLY A 52 -18.73 10.15 -5.36
N ASP A 53 -18.25 10.53 -4.17
CA ASP A 53 -16.82 10.54 -3.89
C ASP A 53 -16.29 9.11 -3.67
N ILE A 54 -15.35 8.70 -4.52
CA ILE A 54 -14.69 7.39 -4.50
C ILE A 54 -13.19 7.54 -4.25
N LEU A 55 -12.59 6.52 -3.64
CA LEU A 55 -11.15 6.42 -3.45
C LEU A 55 -10.53 5.58 -4.57
N SER A 56 -9.50 6.10 -5.23
CA SER A 56 -8.69 5.37 -6.20
C SER A 56 -7.23 5.39 -5.79
N PHE A 57 -6.70 4.22 -5.43
CA PHE A 57 -5.37 4.04 -4.85
C PHE A 57 -4.84 2.62 -5.11
N GLY A 58 -3.53 2.45 -4.97
CA GLY A 58 -2.86 1.16 -5.12
C GLY A 58 -1.59 1.03 -4.26
N ALA A 59 -0.78 0.02 -4.57
CA ALA A 59 0.47 -0.25 -3.86
C ALA A 59 1.45 0.93 -3.88
N GLN A 60 1.43 1.75 -4.94
CA GLN A 60 2.28 2.93 -5.06
C GLN A 60 1.91 3.99 -4.02
N ASP A 61 0.63 4.27 -3.85
CA ASP A 61 0.15 5.27 -2.88
C ASP A 61 0.47 4.85 -1.44
N PHE A 62 0.32 3.56 -1.14
CA PHE A 62 0.73 3.00 0.14
C PHE A 62 2.24 3.12 0.38
N ALA A 63 3.06 2.77 -0.62
CA ALA A 63 4.51 2.89 -0.53
C ALA A 63 4.95 4.35 -0.34
N ASP A 64 4.38 5.28 -1.09
CA ASP A 64 4.67 6.71 -1.00
C ASP A 64 4.24 7.29 0.35
N TRP A 65 3.10 6.86 0.88
CA TRP A 65 2.65 7.24 2.21
C TRP A 65 3.61 6.78 3.32
N ILE A 66 4.06 5.52 3.28
CA ILE A 66 5.07 5.02 4.24
C ILE A 66 6.36 5.84 4.10
N ASN A 67 6.85 6.01 2.88
CA ASN A 67 8.08 6.72 2.58
C ASN A 67 8.03 8.17 3.06
N LYS A 68 6.87 8.82 2.97
CA LYS A 68 6.68 10.22 3.36
C LYS A 68 6.52 10.41 4.87
N TYR A 69 5.76 9.55 5.55
CA TYR A 69 5.34 9.79 6.94
C TYR A 69 6.05 8.93 7.99
N TYR A 70 6.62 7.78 7.64
CA TYR A 70 7.24 6.86 8.61
C TYR A 70 8.74 6.71 8.45
N ILE A 71 9.24 6.73 7.21
CA ILE A 71 10.65 6.47 6.92
C ILE A 71 11.29 7.55 6.06
N LYS A 72 10.83 8.79 6.20
CA LYS A 72 11.28 9.95 5.41
C LYS A 72 12.80 10.09 5.38
N ASP A 73 13.46 9.88 6.51
CA ASP A 73 14.91 10.09 6.65
C ASP A 73 15.73 8.80 6.47
N LEU A 74 15.08 7.64 6.30
CA LEU A 74 15.80 6.39 6.01
C LEU A 74 16.24 6.34 4.55
N LYS A 75 17.47 5.85 4.33
CA LYS A 75 18.03 5.62 2.99
C LYS A 75 17.28 4.52 2.24
N ASN A 76 16.90 3.46 2.94
CA ASN A 76 16.16 2.35 2.36
C ASN A 76 14.67 2.68 2.39
N LYS A 77 14.06 2.73 1.20
CA LYS A 77 12.65 3.06 1.00
C LYS A 77 11.81 1.80 0.75
N VAL A 78 10.49 1.95 0.84
CA VAL A 78 9.55 1.00 0.27
C VAL A 78 9.53 1.20 -1.25
N THR A 79 9.70 0.13 -2.00
CA THR A 79 9.69 0.15 -3.47
C THR A 79 8.86 -0.99 -4.02
N ILE A 80 8.13 -0.74 -5.10
CA ILE A 80 7.46 -1.81 -5.85
C ILE A 80 8.49 -2.55 -6.69
N ILE A 81 8.54 -3.88 -6.58
CA ILE A 81 9.48 -4.72 -7.33
C ILE A 81 8.80 -5.65 -8.33
N ALA A 82 7.48 -5.82 -8.24
CA ALA A 82 6.67 -6.51 -9.23
C ALA A 82 5.24 -5.96 -9.19
N THR A 83 4.61 -5.85 -10.35
CA THR A 83 3.23 -5.35 -10.49
C THR A 83 2.35 -6.32 -11.26
N GLN A 84 1.07 -6.37 -10.94
CA GLN A 84 0.04 -7.09 -11.72
C GLN A 84 0.39 -8.58 -11.93
N ILE A 85 1.02 -9.20 -10.93
CA ILE A 85 1.42 -10.59 -10.99
C ILE A 85 0.30 -11.52 -10.53
N ARG A 86 0.39 -12.78 -10.94
CA ARG A 86 -0.31 -13.88 -10.27
C ARG A 86 0.63 -14.51 -9.24
N PRO A 87 0.36 -14.38 -7.93
CA PRO A 87 1.28 -14.88 -6.92
C PRO A 87 1.47 -16.39 -7.00
N SER A 88 2.73 -16.81 -7.03
CA SER A 88 3.14 -18.20 -6.82
C SER A 88 2.79 -18.68 -5.41
N LYS A 89 2.92 -19.99 -5.16
CA LYS A 89 2.66 -20.56 -3.82
C LYS A 89 3.58 -19.98 -2.74
N GLU A 90 4.82 -19.64 -3.08
CA GLU A 90 5.76 -19.06 -2.13
C GLU A 90 5.47 -17.58 -1.86
N GLU A 91 5.09 -16.81 -2.88
CA GLU A 91 4.71 -15.40 -2.70
C GLU A 91 3.45 -15.24 -1.85
N ARG A 92 2.51 -16.20 -1.91
CA ARG A 92 1.34 -16.25 -1.02
C ARG A 92 1.65 -16.49 0.45
N ARG A 93 2.90 -16.82 0.79
CA ARG A 93 3.36 -16.95 2.19
C ARG A 93 4.01 -15.68 2.72
N LEU A 94 4.23 -14.68 1.86
CA LEU A 94 4.69 -13.37 2.31
C LEU A 94 3.62 -12.73 3.22
N PRO A 95 4.01 -11.84 4.13
CA PRO A 95 3.06 -10.96 4.77
C PRO A 95 2.25 -10.21 3.71
N ILE A 96 0.95 -10.11 3.95
CA ILE A 96 -0.04 -9.69 2.98
C ILE A 96 -0.78 -8.47 3.51
N ILE A 97 -1.00 -7.50 2.62
CA ILE A 97 -1.95 -6.41 2.82
C ILE A 97 -2.99 -6.45 1.71
N TYR A 98 -4.14 -5.84 1.99
CA TYR A 98 -5.27 -5.76 1.07
C TYR A 98 -5.56 -4.30 0.78
N ILE A 99 -5.64 -3.96 -0.50
CA ILE A 99 -5.84 -2.61 -1.00
C ILE A 99 -6.96 -2.66 -2.03
#